data_AF-A0A7S6S3S9-F1
#
_entry.id   AF-A0A7S6S3S9-F1
#
_cell.length_a   1.000
_cell.length_b   1.000
_cell.length_c   1.000
_cell.angle_alpha   90.00
_cell.angle_beta   90.00
_cell.angle_gamma   90.00
#
_symmetry.space_group_name_H-M   'P 1'
#
loop_
_entity.id
_entity.type
_entity.pdbx_description
1 polymer ?
#
loop_
_entity_poly.entity_id
_entity_poly.type
_entity_poly.pdbx_seq_one_letter_code
_entity_poly.pdbx_strand_id
1 'polypeptide(L)'
;MDFAHYDAAVKAAAARFEQGDHAGAAEAFIAIVESDISDLDKAMMSLNVAVAMDKMGRADEALSWFDVAIGYEQPYCRVNAVERKAAYLHTSGNNADSLALYEWLADQPYALEHEKERFRYNVSALRGLMAGAR
;
A
#
# COMPACT_ATOMS: atom_id res chain seq x y z
N MET A 1 -20.43 10.85 -0.32
CA MET A 1 -20.94 9.52 0.02
C MET A 1 -21.07 9.52 1.52
N ASP A 2 -22.23 9.17 2.07
CA ASP A 2 -22.34 9.06 3.53
C ASP A 2 -21.67 7.78 4.05
N PHE A 3 -21.51 7.69 5.36
CA PHE A 3 -20.82 6.56 5.99
C PHE A 3 -21.51 5.21 5.74
N ALA A 4 -22.84 5.16 5.70
CA ALA A 4 -23.56 3.90 5.51
C ALA A 4 -23.38 3.35 4.09
N HIS A 5 -23.45 4.24 3.08
CA HIS A 5 -23.17 3.87 1.70
C HIS A 5 -21.70 3.49 1.50
N TYR A 6 -20.77 4.19 2.15
CA TYR A 6 -19.34 3.86 2.13
C TYR A 6 -19.06 2.48 2.72
N ASP A 7 -19.52 2.22 3.95
CA ASP A 7 -19.30 0.95 4.64
C ASP A 7 -19.90 -0.23 3.85
N ALA A 8 -21.10 -0.06 3.30
CA ALA A 8 -21.73 -1.08 2.45
C ALA A 8 -20.92 -1.34 1.16
N ALA A 9 -20.44 -0.28 0.49
CA ALA A 9 -19.65 -0.41 -0.74
C ALA A 9 -18.31 -1.12 -0.47
N VAL A 10 -17.60 -0.72 0.59
CA VAL A 10 -16.33 -1.35 0.98
C VAL A 10 -16.53 -2.83 1.32
N LYS A 11 -17.58 -3.16 2.10
CA LYS A 11 -17.90 -4.56 2.44
C LYS A 11 -18.23 -5.39 1.20
N ALA A 12 -18.99 -4.84 0.25
CA ALA A 12 -19.31 -5.54 -0.98
C ALA A 12 -18.06 -5.78 -1.86
N ALA A 13 -17.18 -4.78 -1.98
CA ALA A 13 -15.91 -4.91 -2.70
C ALA A 13 -14.98 -5.94 -2.04
N ALA A 14 -14.86 -5.91 -0.71
CA ALA A 14 -14.10 -6.90 0.04
C ALA A 14 -14.68 -8.31 -0.10
N ALA A 15 -16.00 -8.47 -0.07
CA ALA A 15 -16.64 -9.77 -0.27
C ALA A 15 -16.34 -10.37 -1.65
N ARG A 16 -16.28 -9.55 -2.71
CA ARG A 16 -15.83 -9.99 -4.05
C ARG A 16 -14.38 -10.47 -4.02
N PHE A 17 -13.50 -9.72 -3.36
CA PHE A 17 -12.09 -10.09 -3.23
C PHE A 17 -11.93 -11.45 -2.54
N GLU A 18 -12.64 -11.68 -1.44
CA GLU A 18 -12.61 -12.96 -0.69
C GLU A 18 -13.19 -14.13 -1.50
N GLN A 19 -14.08 -13.86 -2.47
CA GLN A 19 -14.63 -14.86 -3.39
C GLN A 19 -13.69 -15.17 -4.57
N GLY A 20 -12.54 -14.50 -4.66
CA GLY A 20 -11.60 -14.63 -5.78
C GLY A 20 -11.96 -13.78 -7.01
N ASP A 21 -13.05 -12.99 -6.95
CA ASP A 21 -13.38 -12.00 -7.97
C ASP A 21 -12.52 -10.75 -7.79
N HIS A 22 -11.23 -10.89 -8.05
CA HIS A 22 -10.24 -9.81 -7.88
C HIS A 22 -10.46 -8.66 -8.88
N ALA A 23 -10.97 -8.96 -10.09
CA ALA A 23 -11.29 -7.94 -11.07
C ALA A 23 -12.48 -7.08 -10.63
N GLY A 24 -13.60 -7.72 -10.24
CA GLY A 24 -14.77 -7.01 -9.75
C GLY A 24 -14.53 -6.31 -8.41
N ALA A 25 -13.64 -6.84 -7.57
CA ALA A 25 -13.18 -6.13 -6.37
C ALA A 25 -12.38 -4.87 -6.71
N ALA A 26 -11.41 -4.95 -7.63
CA ALA A 26 -10.63 -3.80 -8.07
C ALA A 26 -11.52 -2.70 -8.65
N GLU A 27 -12.45 -3.05 -9.55
CA GLU A 27 -13.42 -2.10 -10.12
C GLU A 27 -14.27 -1.42 -9.03
N ALA A 28 -14.75 -2.19 -8.05
CA ALA A 28 -15.54 -1.64 -6.96
C ALA A 28 -14.72 -0.70 -6.05
N PHE A 29 -13.47 -1.05 -5.73
CA PHE A 29 -12.60 -0.17 -4.96
C PHE A 29 -12.24 1.11 -5.73
N ILE A 30 -11.98 1.03 -7.04
CA ILE A 30 -11.72 2.20 -7.90
C ILE A 30 -12.93 3.15 -7.88
N ALA A 31 -14.15 2.63 -8.02
CA ALA A 31 -15.36 3.45 -7.95
C ALA A 31 -15.51 4.18 -6.59
N ILE A 32 -15.05 3.56 -5.51
CA ILE A 32 -15.03 4.21 -4.19
C ILE A 32 -13.96 5.32 -4.14
N VAL A 33 -12.76 5.08 -4.68
CA VAL A 33 -11.67 6.09 -4.80
C VAL A 33 -12.15 7.33 -5.59
N GLU A 34 -12.91 7.13 -6.66
CA GLU A 34 -13.43 8.19 -7.53
C GLU A 34 -14.57 9.01 -6.89
N SER A 35 -15.12 8.56 -5.76
CA SER A 35 -16.16 9.29 -5.03
C SER A 35 -15.59 10.44 -4.18
N ASP A 36 -16.48 11.12 -3.47
CA ASP A 36 -16.22 12.26 -2.58
C ASP A 36 -15.84 11.84 -1.13
N ILE A 37 -15.34 10.61 -0.93
CA ILE A 37 -14.78 10.18 0.36
C ILE A 37 -13.48 10.94 0.69
N SER A 38 -13.03 10.86 1.94
CA SER A 38 -11.81 11.54 2.39
C SER A 38 -10.56 11.00 1.68
N ASP A 39 -9.53 11.83 1.55
CA ASP A 39 -8.26 11.40 0.94
C ASP A 39 -7.63 10.21 1.68
N LEU A 40 -7.75 10.14 3.00
CA LEU A 40 -7.26 9.01 3.77
C LEU A 40 -8.03 7.71 3.49
N ASP A 41 -9.34 7.80 3.26
CA ASP A 41 -10.14 6.66 2.80
C ASP A 41 -9.76 6.28 1.35
N LYS A 42 -9.50 7.27 0.48
CA LYS A 42 -9.02 7.01 -0.89
C LYS A 42 -7.67 6.31 -0.90
N ALA A 43 -6.76 6.69 0.00
CA ALA A 43 -5.49 6.00 0.18
C ALA A 43 -5.71 4.53 0.56
N MET A 44 -6.56 4.26 1.55
CA MET A 44 -6.89 2.89 1.96
C MET A 44 -7.50 2.07 0.82
N MET A 45 -8.43 2.66 0.06
CA MET A 45 -9.04 1.98 -1.09
C MET A 45 -8.02 1.74 -2.21
N SER A 46 -7.13 2.70 -2.47
CA SER A 46 -6.05 2.55 -3.46
C SER A 46 -5.10 1.40 -3.09
N LEU A 47 -4.82 1.19 -1.80
CA LEU A 47 -4.07 0.02 -1.33
C LEU A 47 -4.82 -1.30 -1.59
N ASN A 48 -6.14 -1.32 -1.42
CA ASN A 48 -6.95 -2.50 -1.75
C ASN A 48 -6.96 -2.76 -3.27
N VAL A 49 -6.99 -1.73 -4.10
CA VAL A 49 -6.83 -1.87 -5.56
C VAL A 49 -5.46 -2.47 -5.88
N ALA A 50 -4.37 -1.97 -5.26
CA ALA A 50 -3.03 -2.51 -5.47
C ALA A 50 -2.95 -4.01 -5.16
N VAL A 51 -3.53 -4.44 -4.04
CA VAL A 51 -3.59 -5.86 -3.66
C VAL A 51 -4.43 -6.67 -4.65
N ALA A 52 -5.57 -6.15 -5.11
CA ALA A 52 -6.39 -6.83 -6.12
C ALA A 52 -5.66 -6.97 -7.47
N MET A 53 -4.93 -5.94 -7.92
CA MET A 53 -4.09 -5.99 -9.12
C MET A 53 -2.99 -7.04 -9.01
N ASP A 54 -2.31 -7.10 -7.87
CA ASP A 54 -1.29 -8.12 -7.61
C ASP A 54 -1.86 -9.56 -7.68
N LYS A 55 -3.04 -9.78 -7.08
CA LYS A 55 -3.73 -11.09 -7.17
C LYS A 55 -4.11 -11.49 -8.58
N MET A 56 -4.25 -10.54 -9.50
CA MET A 56 -4.45 -10.78 -10.93
C MET A 56 -3.14 -10.94 -11.71
N GLY A 57 -1.97 -10.89 -11.06
CA GLY A 57 -0.66 -10.93 -11.70
C GLY A 57 -0.26 -9.62 -12.39
N ARG A 58 -0.95 -8.50 -12.09
CA ARG A 58 -0.74 -7.18 -12.71
C ARG A 58 0.18 -6.33 -11.83
N ALA A 59 1.43 -6.77 -11.66
CA ALA A 59 2.39 -6.18 -10.72
C ALA A 59 2.68 -4.69 -10.98
N ASP A 60 2.86 -4.30 -12.25
CA ASP A 60 3.14 -2.89 -12.60
C ASP A 60 1.98 -1.95 -12.21
N GLU A 61 0.75 -2.44 -12.35
CA GLU A 61 -0.43 -1.70 -11.96
C GLU A 61 -0.60 -1.67 -10.44
N ALA A 62 -0.27 -2.75 -9.75
CA ALA A 62 -0.20 -2.76 -8.29
C ALA A 62 0.76 -1.68 -7.77
N LEU A 63 1.96 -1.57 -8.35
CA LEU A 63 2.93 -0.51 -8.03
C LEU A 63 2.38 0.88 -8.29
N SER A 64 1.68 1.08 -9.41
CA SER A 64 1.04 2.36 -9.74
C SER A 64 -0.03 2.74 -8.71
N TRP A 65 -0.81 1.78 -8.23
CA TRP A 65 -1.82 2.01 -7.19
C TRP A 65 -1.23 2.27 -5.80
N PHE A 66 -0.07 1.69 -5.48
CA PHE A 66 0.69 2.12 -4.30
C PHE A 66 1.09 3.60 -4.41
N ASP A 67 1.54 4.06 -5.58
CA ASP A 67 1.89 5.47 -5.78
C ASP A 67 0.69 6.42 -5.67
N VAL A 68 -0.48 6.00 -6.16
CA VAL A 68 -1.74 6.71 -5.93
C VAL A 68 -2.05 6.83 -4.43
N ALA A 69 -1.94 5.73 -3.68
CA ALA A 69 -2.18 5.74 -2.23
C ALA A 69 -1.21 6.67 -1.49
N ILE A 70 0.07 6.68 -1.88
CA ILE A 70 1.09 7.58 -1.33
C ILE A 70 0.72 9.04 -1.60
N GLY A 71 0.25 9.36 -2.81
CA GLY A 71 -0.18 10.72 -3.17
C GLY A 71 -1.30 11.26 -2.27
N TYR A 72 -2.25 10.40 -1.86
CA TYR A 72 -3.30 10.77 -0.92
C TYR A 72 -2.84 10.90 0.54
N GLU A 73 -1.87 10.09 0.97
CA GLU A 73 -1.34 10.13 2.35
C GLU A 73 -0.33 11.27 2.60
N GLN A 74 0.44 11.65 1.58
CA GLN A 74 1.57 12.57 1.71
C GLN A 74 1.18 13.93 2.33
N PRO A 75 0.06 14.58 1.97
CA PRO A 75 -0.33 15.86 2.58
C PRO A 75 -0.61 15.77 4.09
N TYR A 76 -0.85 14.56 4.60
CA TYR A 76 -1.20 14.29 6.00
C TYR A 76 -0.04 13.73 6.81
N CYS A 77 1.19 13.73 6.26
CA CYS A 77 2.36 13.16 6.92
C CYS A 77 2.12 11.71 7.38
N ARG A 78 1.39 10.93 6.58
CA ARG A 78 1.17 9.50 6.80
C ARG A 78 2.17 8.70 5.97
N VAL A 79 2.57 7.54 6.49
CA VAL A 79 3.61 6.69 5.91
C VAL A 79 3.12 5.26 5.59
N ASN A 80 1.84 4.96 5.79
CA ASN A 80 1.34 3.59 5.70
C ASN A 80 1.42 3.06 4.26
N ALA A 81 1.07 3.88 3.27
CA ALA A 81 1.12 3.51 1.87
C ALA A 81 2.57 3.27 1.40
N VAL A 82 3.52 4.12 1.82
CA VAL A 82 4.94 3.95 1.53
C VAL A 82 5.48 2.67 2.16
N GLU A 83 5.14 2.40 3.43
CA GLU A 83 5.53 1.17 4.13
C GLU A 83 4.97 -0.08 3.43
N ARG A 84 3.71 -0.06 3.01
CA ARG A 84 3.09 -1.17 2.28
C ARG A 84 3.76 -1.40 0.92
N LYS A 85 4.11 -0.35 0.18
CA LYS A 85 4.88 -0.45 -1.06
C LYS A 85 6.25 -1.08 -0.81
N ALA A 86 6.96 -0.63 0.24
CA ALA A 86 8.26 -1.18 0.62
C ALA A 86 8.18 -2.68 0.95
N ALA A 87 7.16 -3.08 1.72
CA ALA A 87 6.91 -4.50 2.01
C ALA A 87 6.61 -5.31 0.75
N TYR A 88 5.77 -4.78 -0.15
CA TYR A 88 5.43 -5.42 -1.42
C TYR A 88 6.65 -5.64 -2.32
N LEU A 89 7.51 -4.63 -2.44
CA LEU A 89 8.76 -4.71 -3.23
C LEU A 89 9.69 -5.79 -2.67
N HIS A 90 9.80 -5.90 -1.34
CA HIS A 90 10.58 -6.96 -0.71
C HIS A 90 10.01 -8.35 -1.05
N THR A 91 8.71 -8.56 -0.87
CA THR A 91 8.08 -9.87 -1.15
C THR A 91 8.15 -10.24 -2.63
N SER A 92 8.26 -9.24 -3.51
CA SER A 92 8.42 -9.43 -4.96
C SER A 92 9.89 -9.60 -5.40
N GLY A 93 10.83 -9.64 -4.44
CA GLY A 93 12.26 -9.81 -4.70
C GLY A 93 13.01 -8.53 -5.09
N ASN A 94 12.32 -7.40 -5.20
CA ASN A 94 12.93 -6.09 -5.46
C ASN A 94 13.44 -5.45 -4.16
N ASN A 95 14.45 -6.09 -3.58
CA ASN A 95 15.03 -5.71 -2.29
C ASN A 95 15.72 -4.34 -2.33
N ALA A 96 16.24 -3.92 -3.49
CA ALA A 96 16.91 -2.63 -3.63
C ALA A 96 15.93 -1.46 -3.49
N ASP A 97 14.81 -1.50 -4.22
CA ASP A 97 13.79 -0.45 -4.13
C ASP A 97 13.07 -0.48 -2.78
N SER A 98 12.83 -1.67 -2.22
CA SER A 98 12.30 -1.83 -0.86
C SER A 98 13.22 -1.16 0.17
N LEU A 99 14.53 -1.41 0.09
CA LEU A 99 15.52 -0.83 0.99
C LEU A 99 15.51 0.69 0.91
N ALA A 100 15.49 1.27 -0.30
CA ALA A 100 15.45 2.71 -0.48
C ALA A 100 14.23 3.35 0.19
N LEU A 101 13.05 2.72 0.10
CA LEU A 101 11.84 3.21 0.76
C LEU A 101 11.94 3.12 2.29
N TYR A 102 12.45 2.00 2.83
CA TYR A 102 12.62 1.87 4.29
C TYR A 102 13.67 2.83 4.86
N GLU A 103 14.74 3.12 4.11
CA GLU A 103 15.72 4.16 4.49
C GLU A 103 15.06 5.54 4.52
N TRP A 104 14.32 5.90 3.46
CA TRP A 104 13.57 7.15 3.43
C TRP A 104 12.57 7.26 4.59
N LEU A 105 11.84 6.18 4.89
CA LEU A 105 10.87 6.12 5.99
C LEU A 105 11.52 6.34 7.36
N ALA A 106 12.69 5.76 7.61
CA ALA A 106 13.42 5.89 8.86
C ALA A 106 13.88 7.33 9.16
N ASP A 107 14.03 8.14 8.10
CA ASP A 107 14.48 9.54 8.16
C ASP A 107 13.33 10.55 8.22
N GLN A 108 12.07 10.12 8.10
CA GLN A 108 10.94 11.04 8.14
C GLN A 108 10.76 11.65 9.53
N PRO A 109 10.70 13.00 9.65
CA PRO A 109 10.61 13.67 10.95
C PRO A 109 9.25 13.45 11.64
N TYR A 110 8.22 13.12 10.86
CA TYR A 110 6.85 12.88 11.33
C TYR A 110 6.53 11.42 11.62
N ALA A 111 7.44 10.48 11.32
CA ALA A 111 7.28 9.08 11.71
C ALA A 111 7.43 8.94 13.24
N LEU A 112 6.61 8.09 13.84
CA LEU A 112 6.67 7.77 15.27
C LEU A 112 7.93 6.95 15.58
N GLU A 113 8.48 7.07 16.78
CA GLU A 113 9.74 6.39 17.11
C GLU A 113 9.67 4.87 16.99
N HIS A 114 8.52 4.27 17.33
CA HIS A 114 8.30 2.82 17.15
C HIS A 114 8.17 2.42 15.65
N GLU A 115 7.76 3.33 14.78
CA GLU A 115 7.76 3.12 13.32
C GLU A 115 9.20 3.18 12.81
N LYS A 116 9.98 4.19 13.20
CA LYS A 116 11.40 4.31 12.85
C LYS A 116 12.21 3.09 13.29
N GLU A 117 11.95 2.57 14.49
CA GLU A 117 12.58 1.33 14.96
C GLU A 117 12.27 0.15 14.02
N ARG A 118 10.99 -0.04 13.67
CA ARG A 118 10.56 -1.07 12.71
C ARG A 118 11.18 -0.86 11.32
N PHE A 119 11.28 0.37 10.82
CA PHE A 119 11.90 0.67 9.54
C PHE A 119 13.40 0.35 9.54
N ARG A 120 14.14 0.75 10.59
CA ARG A 120 15.57 0.44 10.74
C ARG A 120 15.83 -1.07 10.86
N TYR A 121 14.92 -1.80 11.49
CA TYR A 121 14.96 -3.26 11.50
C TYR A 121 14.88 -3.82 10.07
N ASN A 122 13.91 -3.36 9.27
CA ASN A 122 13.77 -3.78 7.87
C ASN A 122 14.98 -3.39 7.01
N VAL A 123 15.54 -2.19 7.20
CA VAL A 123 16.80 -1.76 6.56
C VAL A 123 17.94 -2.74 6.86
N SER A 124 18.10 -3.11 8.13
CA SER A 124 19.15 -4.03 8.57
C SER A 124 18.95 -5.44 7.99
N ALA A 125 17.71 -5.93 7.99
CA ALA A 125 17.37 -7.23 7.41
C ALA A 125 17.63 -7.30 5.90
N LEU A 126 17.19 -6.28 5.14
CA LEU A 126 17.38 -6.19 3.70
C LEU A 126 18.86 -6.11 3.31
N ARG A 127 19.65 -5.29 4.03
CA ARG A 127 21.11 -5.22 3.81
C ARG A 127 21.79 -6.57 4.06
N GLY A 128 21.38 -7.30 5.10
CA GLY A 128 21.87 -8.65 5.39
C GLY A 128 21.54 -9.64 4.26
N LEU A 129 20.30 -9.65 3.79
CA LEU A 129 19.86 -10.48 2.67
C LEU A 129 20.65 -10.20 1.39
N MET A 130 20.87 -8.92 1.06
CA MET A 130 21.59 -8.50 -0.13
C MET A 130 23.10 -8.79 -0.06
N ALA A 131 23.69 -8.79 1.14
CA ALA A 131 25.10 -9.15 1.34
C ALA A 131 25.33 -10.67 1.22
N GLY A 132 24.37 -11.50 1.65
CA GLY A 132 24.46 -12.97 1.59
C GLY A 132 24.15 -13.59 0.22
N ALA A 133 23.62 -12.81 -0.73
CA ALA A 133 23.30 -13.27 -2.09
C ALA A 133 24.49 -13.20 -3.08
N ARG A 134 25.71 -12.93 -2.58
CA ARG A 134 26.95 -12.77 -3.37
C ARG A 134 27.87 -13.97 -3.28
#